data_AF-A0A924DWP8-F1
#
_entry.id   AF-A0A924DWP8-F1
#
_cell.length_a   1.000
_cell.length_b   1.000
_cell.length_c   1.000
_cell.angle_alpha   90.00
_cell.angle_beta   90.00
_cell.angle_gamma   90.00
#
_symmetry.space_group_name_H-M   'P 1'
#
loop_
_entity.id
_entity.type
_entity.pdbx_description
1 polymer ?
#
loop_
_entity_poly.entity_id
_entity_poly.type
_entity_poly.pdbx_seq_one_letter_code
_entity_poly.pdbx_strand_id
1 'polypeptide(L)'
;MLNKWKRYLVASIAIFTLGFATSCGNNSSSNIQIAGVQGPNVSLLQDNLLISMVFENVQLDGGLRYNIPKYKYSYLEISPDLQSSGTLMSISISLKDIVDGGLDKLDPQKLPGGRNLPGVSGGSLPAVAFSIEKFHNMSFYLGKDVFGIFVPAVVGVDGAIASFRYYMNTKAAGTISLVGNDDKGENAGILLMINLTGATKTKMMGIYKKFNP
;
A
#
# COMPACT_ATOMS: atom_id res chain seq x y z
N MET A 1 -24.52 6.28 67.94
CA MET A 1 -23.17 6.39 67.36
C MET A 1 -22.94 5.34 66.26
N LEU A 2 -23.68 5.38 65.14
CA LEU A 2 -23.57 4.34 64.09
C LEU A 2 -23.65 4.87 62.65
N ASN A 3 -23.40 6.17 62.41
CA ASN A 3 -23.59 6.79 61.08
C ASN A 3 -22.32 7.35 60.44
N LYS A 4 -21.14 7.23 61.07
CA LYS A 4 -19.87 7.71 60.47
C LYS A 4 -19.06 6.62 59.78
N TRP A 5 -19.31 5.34 60.08
CA TRP A 5 -18.47 4.25 59.54
C TRP A 5 -18.87 3.79 58.13
N LYS A 6 -20.16 3.91 57.77
CA LYS A 6 -20.67 3.57 56.42
C LYS A 6 -20.20 4.57 55.33
N ARG A 7 -19.78 5.78 55.70
CA ARG A 7 -19.32 6.81 54.74
C ARG A 7 -17.89 6.58 54.25
N TYR A 8 -17.05 5.87 55.02
CA TYR A 8 -15.68 5.57 54.62
C TYR A 8 -15.56 4.30 53.76
N LEU A 9 -16.56 3.41 53.80
CA LEU A 9 -16.60 2.21 52.96
C LEU A 9 -17.02 2.52 51.51
N VAL A 10 -17.77 3.59 51.28
CA VAL A 10 -18.20 4.00 49.92
C VAL A 10 -17.12 4.83 49.21
N ALA A 11 -16.24 5.51 49.95
CA ALA A 11 -15.17 6.32 49.37
C ALA A 11 -13.97 5.50 48.84
N SER A 12 -13.78 4.26 49.31
CA SER A 12 -12.64 3.41 48.91
C SER A 12 -12.87 2.60 47.63
N ILE A 13 -14.09 2.59 47.07
CA ILE A 13 -14.41 1.87 45.82
C ILE A 13 -14.16 2.74 44.57
N ALA A 14 -14.04 4.07 44.71
CA ALA A 14 -13.97 5.00 43.58
C ALA A 14 -12.54 5.26 43.03
N ILE A 15 -11.48 4.72 43.65
CA ILE A 15 -10.09 5.04 43.30
C ILE A 15 -9.38 3.89 42.55
N PHE A 16 -10.03 2.73 42.36
CA PHE A 16 -9.44 1.56 41.71
C PHE A 16 -9.73 1.39 40.21
N THR A 17 -10.33 2.39 39.54
CA THR A 17 -10.71 2.32 38.12
C THR A 17 -9.78 3.04 37.15
N LEU A 18 -8.64 3.58 37.60
CA LEU A 18 -7.64 4.20 36.72
C LEU A 18 -6.54 3.25 36.22
N GLY A 19 -6.80 1.93 36.26
CA GLY A 19 -5.89 0.92 35.73
C GLY A 19 -6.29 0.43 34.33
N PHE A 20 -5.48 0.81 33.34
CA PHE A 20 -5.26 0.08 32.08
C PHE A 20 -6.44 0.01 31.09
N ALA A 21 -6.70 1.12 30.39
CA ALA A 21 -7.19 1.07 29.02
C ALA A 21 -6.15 1.64 28.04
N THR A 22 -4.89 1.17 28.13
CA THR A 22 -4.04 1.17 26.94
C THR A 22 -4.55 0.06 26.03
N SER A 23 -5.58 0.35 25.23
CA SER A 23 -5.87 -0.45 24.03
C SER A 23 -4.78 -0.14 23.00
N CYS A 24 -3.57 -0.58 23.30
CA CYS A 24 -2.49 -0.71 22.34
C CYS A 24 -2.69 -2.05 21.66
N GLY A 25 -3.24 -2.00 20.45
CA GLY A 25 -3.00 -2.99 19.41
C GLY A 25 -3.57 -4.38 19.68
N ASN A 26 -4.80 -4.60 19.22
CA ASN A 26 -5.12 -5.90 18.67
C ASN A 26 -4.08 -6.19 17.57
N ASN A 27 -3.10 -7.04 17.87
CA ASN A 27 -2.13 -7.61 16.93
C ASN A 27 -2.82 -8.61 15.98
N SER A 28 -3.99 -8.24 15.48
CA SER A 28 -4.57 -8.91 14.33
C SER A 28 -3.67 -8.57 13.15
N SER A 29 -3.17 -9.59 12.46
CA SER A 29 -2.41 -9.48 11.21
C SER A 29 -3.34 -9.01 10.06
N SER A 30 -4.10 -7.95 10.31
CA SER A 30 -5.14 -7.42 9.43
C SER A 30 -4.66 -6.09 8.87
N ASN A 31 -4.78 -5.95 7.55
CA ASN A 31 -4.51 -4.70 6.86
C ASN A 31 -5.52 -3.63 7.28
N ILE A 32 -5.11 -2.36 7.25
CA ILE A 32 -6.05 -1.24 7.38
C ILE A 32 -7.04 -1.31 6.20
N GLN A 33 -8.32 -1.05 6.48
CA GLN A 33 -9.33 -0.95 5.43
C GLN A 33 -9.34 0.48 4.89
N ILE A 34 -9.39 0.60 3.57
CA ILE A 34 -9.52 1.88 2.87
C ILE A 34 -10.97 1.96 2.39
N ALA A 35 -11.70 2.99 2.81
CA ALA A 35 -13.09 3.17 2.39
C ALA A 35 -13.16 3.32 0.86
N GLY A 36 -14.03 2.54 0.22
CA GLY A 36 -14.23 2.57 -1.24
C GLY A 36 -13.14 1.86 -2.06
N VAL A 37 -12.21 1.15 -1.42
CA VAL A 37 -11.15 0.37 -2.10
C VAL A 37 -11.07 -1.04 -1.51
N GLN A 38 -11.25 -2.04 -2.36
CA GLN A 38 -11.01 -3.45 -2.02
C GLN A 38 -9.63 -3.88 -2.53
N GLY A 39 -8.85 -4.53 -1.66
CA GLY A 39 -7.45 -4.86 -1.91
C GLY A 39 -6.50 -3.91 -1.20
N PRO A 40 -5.24 -3.76 -1.66
CA PRO A 40 -4.62 -4.38 -2.84
C PRO A 40 -4.38 -5.89 -2.65
N ASN A 41 -4.60 -6.67 -3.70
CA ASN A 41 -4.31 -8.11 -3.76
C ASN A 41 -3.10 -8.35 -4.64
N VAL A 42 -2.18 -9.18 -4.15
CA VAL A 42 -0.91 -9.47 -4.83
C VAL A 42 -0.86 -10.98 -5.06
N SER A 43 -0.74 -11.38 -6.32
CA SER A 43 -0.63 -12.78 -6.70
C SER A 43 0.49 -12.95 -7.72
N LEU A 44 1.01 -14.17 -7.81
CA LEU A 44 2.01 -14.53 -8.81
C LEU A 44 1.36 -15.51 -9.78
N LEU A 45 1.26 -15.10 -11.04
CA LEU A 45 0.62 -15.86 -12.12
C LEU A 45 1.66 -16.11 -13.20
N GLN A 46 2.03 -17.39 -13.38
CA GLN A 46 3.11 -17.78 -14.29
C GLN A 46 4.39 -16.99 -14.02
N ASP A 47 4.86 -16.20 -14.98
CA ASP A 47 6.03 -15.33 -14.93
C ASP A 47 5.68 -13.84 -14.72
N ASN A 48 4.49 -13.57 -14.17
CA ASN A 48 4.02 -12.21 -13.88
C ASN A 48 3.59 -12.07 -12.42
N LEU A 49 4.00 -10.96 -11.80
CA LEU A 49 3.44 -10.48 -10.54
C LEU A 49 2.20 -9.64 -10.87
N LEU A 50 1.03 -10.09 -10.40
CA LEU A 50 -0.24 -9.40 -10.59
C LEU A 50 -0.64 -8.69 -9.31
N ILE A 51 -0.88 -7.39 -9.42
CA ILE A 51 -1.34 -6.54 -8.32
C ILE A 51 -2.67 -5.96 -8.73
N SER A 52 -3.70 -6.14 -7.91
CA SER A 52 -5.07 -5.75 -8.25
C SER A 52 -5.76 -5.04 -7.11
N MET A 53 -6.64 -4.10 -7.44
CA MET A 53 -7.54 -3.43 -6.50
C MET A 53 -8.82 -3.03 -7.20
N VAL A 54 -9.92 -3.02 -6.44
CA VAL A 54 -11.24 -2.59 -6.95
C VAL A 54 -11.61 -1.30 -6.25
N PHE A 55 -11.95 -0.29 -7.05
CA PHE A 55 -12.50 0.98 -6.60
C PHE A 55 -14.02 0.91 -6.66
N GLU A 56 -14.68 0.92 -5.51
CA GLU A 56 -16.15 0.77 -5.41
C GLU A 56 -16.89 1.99 -5.95
N ASN A 57 -16.30 3.18 -5.79
CA ASN A 57 -16.92 4.45 -6.12
C ASN A 57 -16.52 5.01 -7.49
N VAL A 58 -15.80 4.22 -8.30
CA VAL A 58 -15.38 4.60 -9.65
C VAL A 58 -16.06 3.65 -10.63
N GLN A 59 -16.82 4.22 -11.56
CA GLN A 59 -17.48 3.48 -12.64
C GLN A 59 -16.85 3.88 -13.96
N LEU A 60 -16.48 2.87 -14.75
CA LEU A 60 -16.00 3.03 -16.11
C LEU A 60 -16.84 2.17 -17.03
N ASP A 61 -17.17 2.71 -18.20
CA ASP A 61 -17.93 1.98 -19.21
C ASP A 61 -17.04 1.09 -20.10
N GLY A 62 -15.71 1.17 -19.93
CA GLY A 62 -14.76 0.48 -20.79
C GLY A 62 -13.37 0.32 -20.18
N GLY A 63 -12.61 -0.62 -20.74
CA GLY A 63 -11.26 -0.95 -20.30
C GLY A 63 -10.17 -0.16 -21.02
N LEU A 64 -9.09 0.13 -20.31
CA LEU A 64 -7.89 0.79 -20.77
C LEU A 64 -6.70 -0.11 -20.44
N ARG A 65 -5.74 -0.25 -21.35
CA ARG A 65 -4.44 -0.84 -21.05
C ARG A 65 -3.32 0.14 -21.38
N TYR A 66 -2.42 0.34 -20.43
CA TYR A 66 -1.26 1.20 -20.53
C TYR A 66 0.00 0.37 -20.35
N ASN A 67 0.89 0.37 -21.34
CA ASN A 67 2.22 -0.22 -21.19
C ASN A 67 3.05 0.65 -20.26
N ILE A 68 3.78 0.02 -19.34
CA ILE A 68 4.60 0.79 -18.39
C ILE A 68 5.88 1.26 -19.12
N PRO A 69 6.20 2.56 -19.14
CA PRO A 69 7.40 3.05 -19.78
C PRO A 69 8.64 2.30 -19.28
N LYS A 70 9.58 1.99 -20.19
CA LYS A 70 10.81 1.22 -19.91
C LYS A 70 10.62 -0.26 -19.55
N TYR A 71 9.39 -0.75 -19.39
CA TYR A 71 9.08 -2.18 -19.21
C TYR A 71 8.33 -2.73 -20.41
N LYS A 72 8.96 -3.68 -21.11
CA LYS A 72 8.45 -4.13 -22.41
C LYS A 72 7.27 -5.09 -22.28
N TYR A 73 7.23 -5.85 -21.18
CA TYR A 73 6.28 -6.93 -20.94
C TYR A 73 5.32 -6.64 -19.78
N SER A 74 5.44 -5.44 -19.17
CA SER A 74 4.62 -5.04 -18.04
C SER A 74 3.62 -3.97 -18.45
N TYR A 75 2.41 -4.10 -17.92
CA TYR A 75 1.32 -3.19 -18.24
C TYR A 75 0.43 -2.95 -17.01
N LEU A 76 -0.26 -1.83 -17.05
CA LEU A 76 -1.37 -1.51 -16.19
C LEU A 76 -2.65 -1.62 -17.00
N GLU A 77 -3.66 -2.23 -16.42
CA GLU A 77 -5.00 -2.36 -16.95
C GLU A 77 -5.99 -1.74 -15.97
N ILE A 78 -6.96 -1.01 -16.51
CA ILE A 78 -8.09 -0.50 -15.76
C ILE A 78 -9.34 -0.92 -16.52
N SER A 79 -10.27 -1.58 -15.86
CA SER A 79 -11.46 -2.13 -16.50
C SER A 79 -12.63 -2.14 -15.52
N PRO A 80 -13.88 -2.24 -16.02
CA PRO A 80 -15.01 -2.54 -15.15
C PRO A 80 -14.73 -3.82 -14.37
N ASP A 81 -14.98 -3.80 -13.05
CA ASP A 81 -14.89 -5.04 -12.28
C ASP A 81 -16.07 -5.96 -12.66
N LEU A 82 -15.80 -7.25 -12.87
CA LEU A 82 -16.84 -8.20 -13.29
C LEU A 82 -17.65 -8.75 -12.09
N GLN A 83 -17.15 -8.54 -10.87
CA GLN A 83 -17.77 -9.06 -9.65
C GLN A 83 -18.56 -7.98 -8.89
N SER A 84 -18.46 -6.71 -9.30
CA SER A 84 -19.13 -5.58 -8.67
C SER A 84 -19.49 -4.51 -9.71
N SER A 85 -20.12 -3.42 -9.26
CA SER A 85 -20.31 -2.22 -10.09
C SER A 85 -19.10 -1.27 -10.04
N GLY A 86 -17.96 -1.70 -9.51
CA GLY A 86 -16.77 -0.88 -9.36
C GLY A 86 -15.83 -0.94 -10.57
N THR A 87 -14.65 -0.37 -10.40
CA THR A 87 -13.55 -0.39 -11.38
C THR A 87 -12.40 -1.23 -10.85
N LEU A 88 -11.99 -2.24 -11.60
CA LEU A 88 -10.77 -2.99 -11.37
C LEU A 88 -9.58 -2.22 -11.94
N MET A 89 -8.55 -2.02 -11.12
CA MET A 89 -7.22 -1.72 -11.59
C MET A 89 -6.32 -2.93 -11.35
N SER A 90 -5.57 -3.29 -12.37
CA SER A 90 -4.61 -4.39 -12.35
C SER A 90 -3.27 -3.95 -12.91
N ILE A 91 -2.19 -4.39 -12.30
CA ILE A 91 -0.83 -4.16 -12.75
C ILE A 91 -0.20 -5.53 -12.94
N SER A 92 0.16 -5.84 -14.17
CA SER A 92 0.87 -7.05 -14.54
C SER A 92 2.33 -6.69 -14.75
N ILE A 93 3.19 -7.19 -13.86
CA ILE A 93 4.62 -6.93 -13.91
C ILE A 93 5.34 -8.21 -14.27
N SER A 94 5.97 -8.22 -15.44
CA SER A 94 6.77 -9.37 -15.86
C SER A 94 8.00 -9.52 -15.00
N LEU A 95 8.28 -10.75 -14.56
CA LEU A 95 9.52 -11.05 -13.84
C LEU A 95 10.74 -10.78 -14.71
N LYS A 96 10.61 -10.87 -16.03
CA LYS A 96 11.67 -10.53 -16.97
C LYS A 96 12.02 -9.04 -16.93
N ASP A 97 11.02 -8.17 -16.88
CA ASP A 97 11.27 -6.73 -16.75
C ASP A 97 11.89 -6.38 -15.38
N ILE A 98 11.55 -7.11 -14.31
CA ILE A 98 12.17 -6.90 -12.99
C ILE A 98 13.66 -7.31 -13.02
N VAL A 99 13.97 -8.46 -13.61
CA VAL A 99 15.32 -9.05 -13.55
C VAL A 99 16.25 -8.47 -14.61
N ASP A 100 15.76 -8.31 -15.84
CA ASP A 100 16.57 -7.89 -17.00
C ASP A 100 16.40 -6.40 -17.35
N GLY A 101 15.42 -5.70 -16.75
CA GLY A 101 15.04 -4.34 -17.14
C GLY A 101 16.00 -3.22 -16.72
N GLY A 102 17.13 -3.55 -16.08
CA GLY A 102 18.15 -2.55 -15.72
C GLY A 102 17.69 -1.54 -14.65
N LEU A 103 16.89 -2.02 -13.68
CA LEU A 103 16.25 -1.21 -12.64
C LEU A 103 17.20 -0.31 -11.84
N ASP A 104 18.47 -0.69 -11.71
CA ASP A 104 19.48 0.08 -10.98
C ASP A 104 19.90 1.38 -11.69
N LYS A 105 19.48 1.59 -12.94
CA LYS A 105 19.85 2.75 -13.78
C LYS A 105 18.71 3.76 -13.95
N LEU A 106 17.62 3.59 -13.21
CA LEU A 106 16.47 4.50 -13.27
C LEU A 106 16.66 5.68 -12.31
N ASP A 107 16.20 6.86 -12.75
CA ASP A 107 16.24 8.05 -11.91
C ASP A 107 15.42 7.84 -10.62
N PRO A 108 15.97 8.13 -9.44
CA PRO A 108 15.25 7.97 -8.18
C PRO A 108 13.97 8.82 -8.13
N GLN A 109 12.87 8.19 -7.77
CA GLN A 109 11.55 8.79 -7.66
C GLN A 109 11.14 8.98 -6.20
N LYS A 110 10.34 10.02 -5.97
CA LYS A 110 9.79 10.41 -4.67
C LYS A 110 8.25 10.38 -4.72
N LEU A 111 7.59 10.62 -3.59
CA LEU A 111 6.14 10.86 -3.59
C LEU A 111 5.79 12.07 -4.49
N PRO A 112 4.53 12.15 -4.98
CA PRO A 112 4.00 13.39 -5.52
C PRO A 112 4.24 14.55 -4.53
N GLY A 113 4.61 15.72 -5.05
CA GLY A 113 5.07 16.85 -4.24
C GLY A 113 6.52 16.76 -3.74
N GLY A 114 7.27 15.70 -4.08
CA GLY A 114 8.70 15.58 -3.80
C GLY A 114 9.04 15.09 -2.38
N ARG A 115 8.05 14.63 -1.62
CA ARG A 115 8.25 14.06 -0.27
C ARG A 115 8.93 12.71 -0.33
N ASN A 116 9.70 12.38 0.70
CA ASN A 116 10.44 11.12 0.75
C ASN A 116 9.48 9.92 0.86
N LEU A 117 9.80 8.83 0.16
CA LEU A 117 9.08 7.56 0.26
C LEU A 117 9.30 6.93 1.66
N PRO A 118 8.24 6.71 2.45
CA PRO A 118 8.31 6.00 3.72
C PRO A 118 8.85 4.57 3.53
N GLY A 119 9.69 4.12 4.47
CA GLY A 119 10.23 2.76 4.44
C GLY A 119 11.32 2.50 3.40
N VAL A 120 11.74 3.54 2.66
CA VAL A 120 12.81 3.45 1.65
C VAL A 120 14.09 4.10 2.16
N SER A 121 15.21 3.38 2.10
CA SER A 121 16.52 3.94 2.42
C SER A 121 16.88 5.08 1.46
N GLY A 122 17.17 6.27 1.99
CA GLY A 122 17.42 7.48 1.19
C GLY A 122 16.16 8.20 0.69
N GLY A 123 14.96 7.71 1.01
CA GLY A 123 13.70 8.39 0.73
C GLY A 123 13.30 8.47 -0.75
N SER A 124 13.98 7.76 -1.64
CA SER A 124 13.67 7.70 -3.07
C SER A 124 14.02 6.33 -3.65
N LEU A 125 13.31 5.89 -4.68
CA LEU A 125 13.52 4.59 -5.32
C LEU A 125 13.88 4.75 -6.80
N PRO A 126 14.91 4.06 -7.31
CA PRO A 126 15.10 3.95 -8.75
C PRO A 126 13.92 3.16 -9.32
N ALA A 127 12.97 3.90 -9.89
CA ALA A 127 11.66 3.39 -10.26
C ALA A 127 11.12 4.12 -11.48
N VAL A 128 10.26 3.45 -12.23
CA VAL A 128 9.42 4.14 -13.22
C VAL A 128 8.21 4.69 -12.48
N ALA A 129 8.23 5.99 -12.18
CA ALA A 129 7.04 6.73 -11.81
C ALA A 129 6.35 7.21 -13.09
N PHE A 130 5.11 6.77 -13.28
CA PHE A 130 4.24 7.32 -14.30
C PHE A 130 2.91 7.68 -13.66
N SER A 131 2.41 8.86 -14.03
CA SER A 131 1.09 9.35 -13.66
C SER A 131 0.11 9.02 -14.77
N ILE A 132 -1.09 8.57 -14.40
CA ILE A 132 -2.22 8.51 -15.33
C ILE A 132 -3.08 9.72 -15.02
N GLU A 133 -3.05 10.74 -15.89
CA GLU A 133 -3.74 12.02 -15.68
C GLU A 133 -5.24 11.85 -15.38
N LYS A 134 -5.88 10.85 -16.00
CA LYS A 134 -7.29 10.51 -15.75
C LYS A 134 -7.58 9.97 -14.34
N PHE A 135 -6.55 9.62 -13.57
CA PHE A 135 -6.62 9.11 -12.19
C PHE A 135 -5.79 9.98 -11.23
N HIS A 136 -5.84 11.30 -11.42
CA HIS A 136 -5.44 12.30 -10.42
C HIS A 136 -4.01 12.17 -9.85
N ASN A 137 -3.03 11.78 -10.66
CA ASN A 137 -1.63 11.59 -10.21
C ASN A 137 -1.33 10.36 -9.37
N MET A 138 -2.10 9.29 -9.58
CA MET A 138 -1.68 7.95 -9.17
C MET A 138 -0.29 7.63 -9.70
N SER A 139 0.60 7.16 -8.82
CA SER A 139 2.01 6.92 -9.13
C SER A 139 2.41 5.50 -8.81
N PHE A 140 3.10 4.85 -9.73
CA PHE A 140 3.63 3.50 -9.55
C PHE A 140 5.12 3.55 -9.28
N TYR A 141 5.63 2.65 -8.46
CA TYR A 141 7.05 2.54 -8.17
C TYR A 141 7.44 1.08 -8.38
N LEU A 142 8.30 0.82 -9.35
CA LEU A 142 8.85 -0.52 -9.54
C LEU A 142 10.37 -0.47 -9.43
N GLY A 143 10.90 -1.08 -8.38
CA GLY A 143 12.33 -1.29 -8.16
C GLY A 143 12.64 -2.77 -7.91
N LYS A 144 13.94 -3.10 -7.85
CA LYS A 144 14.41 -4.50 -7.78
C LYS A 144 13.98 -5.28 -6.53
N ASP A 145 13.78 -4.57 -5.43
CA ASP A 145 13.53 -5.13 -4.11
C ASP A 145 12.22 -4.62 -3.50
N VAL A 146 11.50 -3.75 -4.22
CA VAL A 146 10.30 -3.12 -3.71
C VAL A 146 9.39 -2.70 -4.87
N PHE A 147 8.11 -2.96 -4.68
CA PHE A 147 7.05 -2.41 -5.51
C PHE A 147 6.26 -1.40 -4.67
N GLY A 148 5.78 -0.33 -5.31
CA GLY A 148 4.94 0.66 -4.67
C GLY A 148 3.81 1.15 -5.57
N ILE A 149 2.72 1.56 -4.95
CA ILE A 149 1.65 2.30 -5.60
C ILE A 149 1.17 3.40 -4.66
N PHE A 150 1.10 4.61 -5.17
CA PHE A 150 0.48 5.77 -4.53
C PHE A 150 -0.85 6.05 -5.21
N VAL A 151 -1.94 5.99 -4.44
CA VAL A 151 -3.30 6.31 -4.88
C VAL A 151 -3.73 7.61 -4.20
N PRO A 152 -4.07 8.67 -4.95
CA PRO A 152 -4.58 9.91 -4.39
C PRO A 152 -5.87 9.67 -3.61
N ALA A 153 -5.93 10.19 -2.39
CA ALA A 153 -7.09 10.05 -1.51
C ALA A 153 -7.03 11.10 -0.41
N VAL A 154 -8.20 11.58 0.02
CA VAL A 154 -8.28 12.40 1.24
C VAL A 154 -8.07 11.47 2.43
N VAL A 155 -6.97 11.69 3.14
CA VAL A 155 -6.63 10.94 4.35
C VAL A 155 -6.52 11.95 5.49
N GLY A 156 -7.21 11.73 6.60
CA GLY A 156 -7.36 12.69 7.70
C GLY A 156 -6.09 12.87 8.57
N VAL A 157 -4.93 12.98 7.94
CA VAL A 157 -3.60 13.06 8.57
C VAL A 157 -2.75 14.18 7.96
N ASP A 158 -3.34 15.36 7.77
CA ASP A 158 -2.72 16.53 7.12
C ASP A 158 -1.30 16.84 7.64
N GLY A 159 -0.38 17.13 6.73
CA GLY A 159 1.03 17.41 7.03
C GLY A 159 1.85 16.19 7.50
N ALA A 160 1.21 15.06 7.81
CA ALA A 160 1.87 13.89 8.38
C ALA A 160 1.91 12.71 7.40
N ILE A 161 2.66 11.67 7.78
CA ILE A 161 2.57 10.35 7.18
C ILE A 161 2.39 9.33 8.31
N ALA A 162 1.28 8.59 8.29
CA ALA A 162 1.04 7.49 9.20
C ALA A 162 1.30 6.16 8.47
N SER A 163 2.25 5.35 8.95
CA SER A 163 2.67 4.10 8.29
C SER A 163 2.37 2.88 9.14
N PHE A 164 1.82 1.84 8.51
CA PHE A 164 1.42 0.59 9.12
C PHE A 164 2.02 -0.59 8.36
N ARG A 165 2.22 -1.73 9.03
CA ARG A 165 2.64 -2.95 8.35
C ARG A 165 1.52 -3.46 7.46
N TYR A 166 1.86 -3.83 6.23
CA TYR A 166 0.97 -4.54 5.32
C TYR A 166 1.30 -6.04 5.37
N TYR A 167 0.26 -6.85 5.50
CA TYR A 167 0.33 -8.30 5.61
C TYR A 167 -0.31 -8.95 4.38
N MET A 168 0.37 -9.96 3.84
CA MET A 168 -0.22 -10.90 2.90
C MET A 168 -0.44 -12.22 3.63
N ASN A 169 -1.69 -12.64 3.75
CA ASN A 169 -2.09 -13.69 4.69
C ASN A 169 -1.63 -13.32 6.11
N THR A 170 -0.73 -14.10 6.71
CA THR A 170 -0.21 -13.86 8.07
C THR A 170 1.21 -13.30 8.09
N LYS A 171 1.81 -13.02 6.92
CA LYS A 171 3.20 -12.56 6.82
C LYS A 171 3.26 -11.09 6.45
N ALA A 172 4.05 -10.31 7.19
CA ALA A 172 4.35 -8.94 6.82
C ALA A 172 5.05 -8.93 5.46
N ALA A 173 4.39 -8.30 4.49
CA ALA A 173 4.83 -8.23 3.10
C ALA A 173 5.27 -6.82 2.71
N GLY A 174 4.99 -5.82 3.54
CA GLY A 174 5.36 -4.44 3.24
C GLY A 174 4.81 -3.42 4.22
N THR A 175 4.52 -2.23 3.70
CA THR A 175 4.02 -1.07 4.45
C THR A 175 2.87 -0.43 3.68
N ILE A 176 1.84 -0.01 4.40
CA ILE A 176 0.80 0.88 3.89
C ILE A 176 0.86 2.19 4.66
N SER A 177 0.91 3.31 3.95
CA SER A 177 1.07 4.64 4.52
C SER A 177 -0.07 5.55 4.09
N LEU A 178 -0.66 6.25 5.05
CA LEU A 178 -1.54 7.38 4.81
C LEU A 178 -0.67 8.64 4.73
N VAL A 179 -0.67 9.29 3.58
CA VAL A 179 0.12 10.48 3.28
C VAL A 179 -0.85 11.67 3.29
N GLY A 180 -0.80 12.52 4.30
CA GLY A 180 -1.63 13.72 4.35
C GLY A 180 -1.19 14.77 3.35
N ASN A 181 -1.99 15.83 3.22
CA ASN A 181 -1.68 16.95 2.34
C ASN A 181 -0.29 17.54 2.66
N ASP A 182 0.40 17.99 1.62
CA ASP A 182 1.63 18.77 1.75
C ASP A 182 1.34 20.23 2.15
N ASP A 183 2.38 21.04 2.27
CA ASP A 183 2.28 22.45 2.68
C ASP A 183 1.43 23.32 1.73
N LYS A 184 1.14 22.84 0.51
CA LYS A 184 0.27 23.50 -0.47
C LYS A 184 -1.18 23.01 -0.40
N GLY A 185 -1.48 22.06 0.48
CA GLY A 185 -2.79 21.43 0.56
C GLY A 185 -3.02 20.37 -0.52
N GLU A 186 -1.96 19.85 -1.15
CA GLU A 186 -2.04 18.91 -2.26
C GLU A 186 -1.40 17.55 -1.92
N ASN A 187 -1.46 16.59 -2.86
CA ASN A 187 -0.71 15.32 -2.81
C ASN A 187 -1.03 14.39 -1.62
N ALA A 188 -2.23 14.47 -1.06
CA ALA A 188 -2.72 13.46 -0.11
C ALA A 188 -3.05 12.14 -0.81
N GLY A 189 -2.78 11.03 -0.11
CA GLY A 189 -3.14 9.71 -0.62
C GLY A 189 -2.66 8.55 0.22
N ILE A 190 -2.72 7.39 -0.38
CA ILE A 190 -2.37 6.11 0.24
C ILE A 190 -1.23 5.52 -0.57
N LEU A 191 -0.12 5.24 0.12
CA LEU A 191 1.02 4.55 -0.45
C LEU A 191 1.05 3.11 0.05
N LEU A 192 0.93 2.14 -0.84
CA LEU A 192 1.30 0.76 -0.55
C LEU A 192 2.74 0.54 -1.05
N MET A 193 3.58 -0.03 -0.21
CA MET A 193 4.92 -0.52 -0.54
C MET A 193 5.00 -2.01 -0.20
N ILE A 194 5.43 -2.85 -1.14
CA ILE A 194 5.61 -4.29 -0.97
C ILE A 194 7.09 -4.62 -1.11
N ASN A 195 7.64 -5.31 -0.12
CA ASN A 195 9.03 -5.77 -0.16
C ASN A 195 9.14 -7.04 -1.02
N LEU A 196 9.89 -6.95 -2.11
CA LEU A 196 10.22 -8.06 -3.00
C LEU A 196 11.54 -8.71 -2.58
N THR A 197 11.71 -8.97 -1.28
CA THR A 197 12.96 -9.50 -0.70
C THR A 197 12.76 -10.89 -0.08
N GLY A 198 13.88 -11.54 0.29
CA GLY A 198 13.88 -12.82 0.99
C GLY A 198 13.16 -13.94 0.23
N ALA A 199 12.26 -14.64 0.91
CA ALA A 199 11.55 -15.80 0.36
C ALA A 199 10.73 -15.45 -0.89
N THR A 200 10.15 -14.25 -0.96
CA THR A 200 9.40 -13.76 -2.12
C THR A 200 10.33 -13.64 -3.33
N LYS A 201 11.50 -13.02 -3.15
CA LYS A 201 12.53 -12.90 -4.19
C LYS A 201 13.02 -14.27 -4.65
N THR A 202 13.30 -15.18 -3.73
CA THR A 202 13.75 -16.54 -4.06
C THR A 202 12.72 -17.29 -4.90
N LYS A 203 11.44 -17.23 -4.52
CA LYS A 203 10.34 -17.85 -5.27
C LYS A 203 10.19 -17.23 -6.66
N MET A 204 10.27 -15.90 -6.73
CA MET A 204 10.22 -15.13 -7.98
C MET A 204 11.36 -15.53 -8.92
N MET A 205 12.60 -15.58 -8.43
CA MET A 205 13.77 -15.98 -9.21
C MET A 205 13.71 -17.45 -9.66
N GLY A 206 13.20 -18.35 -8.83
CA GLY A 206 13.01 -19.76 -9.21
C GLY A 206 12.04 -19.93 -10.37
N ILE A 207 10.96 -19.15 -10.36
CA ILE A 207 9.97 -19.13 -11.44
C ILE A 207 10.53 -18.45 -12.69
N TYR A 208 11.21 -17.31 -12.54
CA TYR A 208 11.87 -16.63 -13.65
C TYR A 208 12.78 -17.58 -14.44
N LYS A 209 13.65 -18.32 -13.74
CA LYS A 209 14.55 -19.32 -14.35
C LYS A 209 13.80 -20.48 -15.03
N LYS A 210 12.62 -20.86 -14.53
CA LYS A 210 11.80 -21.92 -15.13
C LYS A 210 11.23 -21.50 -16.49
N PHE A 211 10.85 -20.24 -16.63
CA PHE A 211 10.21 -19.71 -17.84
C PHE A 211 11.18 -18.98 -18.79
N ASN A 212 12.42 -18.71 -18.35
CA ASN A 212 13.48 -18.08 -19.14
C ASN A 212 14.78 -18.91 -19.01
N PRO A 213 14.86 -20.07 -19.70
CA PRO A 213 16.04 -20.94 -19.70
C PRO A 213 17.23 -20.37 -20.46
#